data_AF-A0A9X4KFM0-F1
#
_entry.id   AF-A0A9X4KFM0-F1
#
_cell.length_a   1.000
_cell.length_b   1.000
_cell.length_c   1.000
_cell.angle_alpha   90.00
_cell.angle_beta   90.00
_cell.angle_gamma   90.00
#
_symmetry.space_group_name_H-M   'P 1'
#
loop_
_entity.id
_entity.type
_entity.pdbx_description
1 polymer ?
#
loop_
_entity_poly.entity_id
_entity_poly.type
_entity_poly.pdbx_seq_one_letter_code
_entity_poly.pdbx_strand_id
1 'polypeptide(L)'
;MVKKLICSLLFICLLLIISPVAEAASTNKPIQLYVNNKHIAGVNPIVKSGIMYVPYRKFFEAMGYGVHYDPDTRKISGIINGAEIAFWAGEDLIEYDDTSYGLDRAIPVINGQVFIPLRQFGNITKYSVYFDQPKLTVSLKSYGYGQEAAIKELVTKYYETFNPNLLTLDHPVRSYSNLDYDYDANQETSEVPVLDYKVTVDRIKYTSSGEATLQVTYVKHTEELNREDIYGYNLRFEHGQWKIAHEGWLYNRMELPVDIDQKAAVIMENDFSEQNAVLSDLNTYYAAYNAEDFERTLEYTAPSFIKDWYDFSLTKETWAENLKEFFSYSDNRFKLTDERVVFLGKKQAIVQGTLSWSDATEDVAEGDDVYEALIYLEHANGRWTYNYDISLDQDFDHRGEIDIFK
;
A
#
# COMPACT_ATOMS: atom_id res chain seq x y z
N MET A 1 -5.37 -25.41 -88.06
CA MET A 1 -6.19 -24.34 -87.45
C MET A 1 -6.09 -24.28 -85.92
N VAL A 2 -5.89 -25.40 -85.21
CA VAL A 2 -5.81 -25.45 -83.73
C VAL A 2 -4.62 -24.66 -83.13
N LYS A 3 -3.45 -24.63 -83.79
CA LYS A 3 -2.27 -23.87 -83.31
C LYS A 3 -2.46 -22.33 -83.32
N LYS A 4 -3.34 -21.79 -84.18
CA LYS A 4 -3.63 -20.34 -84.23
C LYS A 4 -4.63 -19.91 -83.14
N LEU A 5 -5.52 -20.79 -82.72
CA LEU A 5 -6.46 -20.54 -81.61
C LEU A 5 -5.78 -20.61 -80.23
N ILE A 6 -4.79 -21.49 -80.05
CA ILE A 6 -4.04 -21.61 -78.79
C ILE A 6 -3.16 -20.37 -78.54
N CYS A 7 -2.49 -19.84 -79.57
CA CYS A 7 -1.70 -18.61 -79.43
C CYS A 7 -2.56 -17.38 -79.16
N SER A 8 -3.80 -17.33 -79.68
CA SER A 8 -4.71 -16.20 -79.44
C SER A 8 -5.34 -16.24 -78.05
N LEU A 9 -5.55 -17.43 -77.47
CA LEU A 9 -6.05 -17.58 -76.10
C LEU A 9 -4.97 -17.24 -75.05
N LEU A 10 -3.71 -17.61 -75.32
CA LEU A 10 -2.58 -17.28 -74.44
C LEU A 10 -2.28 -15.78 -74.40
N PHE A 11 -2.50 -15.06 -75.51
CA PHE A 11 -2.33 -13.60 -75.55
C PHE A 11 -3.43 -12.86 -74.78
N ILE A 12 -4.67 -13.38 -74.78
CA ILE A 12 -5.81 -12.82 -74.02
C ILE A 12 -5.68 -13.11 -72.51
N CYS A 13 -5.16 -14.27 -72.11
CA CYS A 13 -4.88 -14.56 -70.70
C CYS A 13 -3.72 -13.70 -70.13
N LEU A 14 -2.75 -13.30 -70.97
CA LEU A 14 -1.63 -12.45 -70.53
C LEU A 14 -2.04 -10.97 -70.32
N LEU A 15 -3.09 -10.51 -71.02
CA LEU A 15 -3.62 -9.15 -70.91
C LEU A 15 -4.53 -8.93 -69.69
N LEU A 16 -4.98 -10.00 -69.01
CA LEU A 16 -5.85 -9.91 -67.83
C LEU A 16 -5.10 -9.83 -66.49
N ILE A 17 -3.76 -9.81 -66.49
CA ILE A 17 -2.94 -9.84 -65.26
C ILE A 17 -2.43 -8.44 -64.87
N ILE A 18 -2.71 -7.41 -65.67
CA ILE A 18 -2.30 -6.03 -65.37
C ILE A 18 -3.48 -5.29 -64.73
N SER A 19 -3.79 -5.63 -63.48
CA SER A 19 -4.57 -4.71 -62.65
C SER A 19 -3.69 -3.49 -62.36
N PRO A 20 -4.17 -2.25 -62.56
CA PRO A 20 -3.46 -1.08 -62.08
C PRO A 20 -3.38 -1.21 -60.56
N VAL A 21 -2.17 -1.43 -60.04
CA VAL A 21 -1.90 -1.20 -58.62
C VAL A 21 -2.11 0.29 -58.43
N ALA A 22 -3.28 0.65 -57.91
CA ALA A 22 -3.48 1.98 -57.36
C ALA A 22 -2.46 2.11 -56.23
N GLU A 23 -1.36 2.81 -56.49
CA GLU A 23 -0.54 3.42 -55.45
C GLU A 23 -1.47 4.32 -54.67
N ALA A 24 -2.04 3.77 -53.60
CA ALA A 24 -2.66 4.55 -52.57
C ALA A 24 -1.58 5.51 -52.08
N ALA A 25 -1.67 6.77 -52.53
CA ALA A 25 -0.90 7.85 -51.96
C ALA A 25 -1.11 7.76 -50.45
N SER A 26 -0.08 7.34 -49.73
CA SER A 26 -0.07 7.30 -48.28
C SER A 26 -0.16 8.75 -47.83
N THR A 27 -1.40 9.19 -47.62
CA THR A 27 -1.68 10.40 -46.87
C THR A 27 -1.18 10.07 -45.47
N ASN A 28 0.07 10.44 -45.18
CA ASN A 28 0.68 10.29 -43.87
C ASN A 28 -0.13 11.12 -42.89
N LYS A 29 -1.16 10.50 -42.30
CA LYS A 29 -1.99 11.12 -41.29
C LYS A 29 -1.06 11.50 -40.12
N PRO A 30 -1.15 12.74 -39.62
CA PRO A 30 -0.30 13.18 -38.52
C PRO A 30 -0.61 12.36 -37.27
N ILE A 31 0.45 12.03 -36.52
CA ILE A 31 0.33 11.35 -35.23
C ILE A 31 -0.37 12.31 -34.26
N GLN A 32 -1.46 11.85 -33.64
CA GLN A 32 -2.19 12.63 -32.65
C GLN A 32 -1.54 12.49 -31.28
N LEU A 33 -1.38 13.61 -30.57
CA LEU A 33 -0.84 13.64 -29.21
C LEU A 33 -1.96 13.88 -28.20
N TYR A 34 -2.01 13.07 -27.15
CA TYR A 34 -2.89 13.26 -26.00
C TYR A 34 -2.07 13.33 -24.72
N VAL A 35 -2.47 14.17 -23.78
CA VAL A 35 -1.88 14.28 -22.45
C VAL A 35 -3.02 14.22 -21.45
N ASN A 36 -2.97 13.27 -20.52
CA ASN A 36 -4.02 13.09 -19.50
C ASN A 36 -5.43 13.02 -20.13
N ASN A 37 -5.54 12.26 -21.24
CA ASN A 37 -6.74 12.09 -22.08
C ASN A 37 -7.21 13.35 -22.84
N LYS A 38 -6.49 14.47 -22.77
CA LYS A 38 -6.80 15.69 -23.54
C LYS A 38 -5.98 15.73 -24.82
N HIS A 39 -6.64 15.98 -25.95
CA HIS A 39 -5.96 16.17 -27.24
C HIS A 39 -5.11 17.44 -27.23
N ILE A 40 -3.88 17.32 -27.74
CA ILE A 40 -2.92 18.41 -27.86
C ILE A 40 -2.76 18.76 -29.34
N ALA A 41 -3.38 19.86 -29.76
CA ALA A 41 -3.30 20.36 -31.12
C ALA A 41 -1.96 21.07 -31.40
N GLY A 42 -1.56 21.13 -32.67
CA GLY A 42 -0.42 21.94 -33.12
C GLY A 42 0.97 21.34 -32.85
N VAL A 43 1.06 20.25 -32.10
CA VAL A 43 2.28 19.46 -31.90
C VAL A 43 2.24 18.27 -32.86
N ASN A 44 3.28 18.14 -33.69
CA ASN A 44 3.39 17.05 -34.65
C ASN A 44 4.56 16.13 -34.25
N PRO A 45 4.28 14.99 -33.59
CA PRO A 45 5.30 13.98 -33.34
C PRO A 45 5.82 13.40 -34.67
N ILE A 46 7.12 13.09 -34.70
CA ILE A 46 7.77 12.42 -35.83
C ILE A 46 8.45 11.16 -35.33
N VAL A 47 8.55 10.14 -36.19
CA VAL A 47 9.32 8.92 -35.88
C VAL A 47 10.58 8.91 -36.74
N LYS A 48 11.74 8.84 -36.10
CA LYS A 48 13.04 8.73 -36.78
C LYS A 48 13.83 7.57 -36.18
N SER A 49 14.18 6.60 -37.01
CA SER A 49 14.90 5.38 -36.59
C SER A 49 14.24 4.65 -35.41
N GLY A 50 12.90 4.54 -35.43
CA GLY A 50 12.14 3.86 -34.38
C GLY A 50 11.92 4.66 -33.10
N ILE A 51 12.48 5.87 -32.97
CA ILE A 51 12.27 6.76 -31.81
C ILE A 51 11.26 7.84 -32.20
N MET A 52 10.28 8.06 -31.33
CA MET A 52 9.33 9.15 -31.48
C MET A 52 9.87 10.43 -30.85
N TYR A 53 9.81 11.51 -31.60
CA TYR A 53 10.30 12.82 -31.24
C TYR A 53 9.20 13.87 -31.32
N VAL A 54 9.27 14.87 -30.44
CA VAL A 54 8.38 16.04 -30.49
C VAL A 54 9.17 17.34 -30.55
N PRO A 55 8.70 18.36 -31.28
CA PRO A 55 9.34 19.67 -31.30
C PRO A 55 9.24 20.33 -29.93
N TYR A 56 10.37 20.54 -29.25
CA TYR A 56 10.39 20.88 -27.83
C TYR A 56 9.52 22.10 -27.50
N ARG A 57 9.72 23.21 -28.22
CA ARG A 57 9.07 24.50 -27.94
C ARG A 57 7.54 24.38 -27.98
N LYS A 58 7.00 23.79 -29.05
CA LYS A 58 5.56 23.61 -29.21
C LYS A 58 4.99 22.64 -28.18
N PHE A 59 5.74 21.58 -27.89
CA PHE A 59 5.32 20.59 -26.92
C PHE A 59 5.26 21.19 -25.50
N PHE A 60 6.30 21.90 -25.06
CA PHE A 60 6.31 22.57 -23.76
C PHE A 60 5.24 23.65 -23.65
N GLU A 61 5.08 24.49 -24.68
CA GLU A 61 4.03 25.50 -24.73
C GLU A 61 2.64 24.86 -24.59
N ALA A 62 2.39 23.77 -25.32
CA ALA A 62 1.10 23.08 -25.28
C ALA A 62 0.85 22.35 -23.94
N MET A 63 1.91 22.02 -23.20
CA MET A 63 1.86 21.49 -21.84
C MET A 63 1.75 22.59 -20.78
N GLY A 64 1.87 23.86 -21.15
CA GLY A 64 1.84 25.01 -20.24
C GLY A 64 3.16 25.29 -19.51
N TYR A 65 4.27 24.71 -19.99
CA TYR A 65 5.59 24.92 -19.39
C TYR A 65 6.33 26.10 -20.06
N GLY A 66 6.95 26.93 -19.23
CA GLY A 66 7.88 27.97 -19.70
C GLY A 66 9.26 27.38 -19.96
N VAL A 67 9.83 27.67 -21.14
CA VAL A 67 11.18 27.23 -21.50
C VAL A 67 12.01 28.38 -22.08
N HIS A 68 13.28 28.44 -21.67
CA HIS A 68 14.29 29.36 -22.16
C HIS A 68 15.24 28.63 -23.11
N TYR A 69 15.72 29.33 -24.14
CA TYR A 69 16.76 28.83 -25.03
C TYR A 69 17.91 29.83 -25.05
N ASP A 70 19.08 29.38 -24.62
CA ASP A 70 20.33 30.12 -24.70
C ASP A 70 21.03 29.74 -26.02
N PRO A 71 21.19 30.68 -26.97
CA PRO A 71 21.82 30.39 -28.25
C PRO A 71 23.33 30.15 -28.16
N ASP A 72 24.02 30.70 -27.16
CA ASP A 72 25.48 30.63 -27.05
C ASP A 72 25.91 29.24 -26.61
N THR A 73 25.19 28.67 -25.65
CA THR A 73 25.43 27.30 -25.15
C THR A 73 24.57 26.26 -25.86
N ARG A 74 23.54 26.69 -26.61
CA ARG A 74 22.47 25.85 -27.17
C ARG A 74 21.68 25.10 -26.10
N LYS A 75 21.64 25.63 -24.87
CA LYS A 75 20.90 25.08 -23.73
C LYS A 75 19.42 25.42 -23.82
N ILE A 76 18.57 24.44 -23.57
CA ILE A 76 17.15 24.63 -23.27
C ILE A 76 16.99 24.36 -21.78
N SER A 77 16.30 25.24 -21.05
CA SER A 77 15.95 25.03 -19.64
C SER A 77 14.52 25.45 -19.33
N GLY A 78 13.93 24.89 -18.28
CA GLY A 78 12.59 25.24 -17.83
C GLY A 78 12.20 24.54 -16.53
N ILE A 79 10.97 24.75 -16.07
CA ILE A 79 10.42 24.08 -14.88
C ILE A 79 9.28 23.16 -15.32
N ILE A 80 9.38 21.88 -14.98
CA ILE A 80 8.38 20.85 -15.28
C ILE A 80 8.03 20.16 -13.96
N ASN A 81 6.73 20.11 -13.64
CA ASN A 81 6.24 19.47 -12.43
C ASN A 81 6.94 19.94 -11.14
N GLY A 82 7.38 21.20 -11.11
CA GLY A 82 8.07 21.82 -9.97
C GLY A 82 9.60 21.63 -9.94
N ALA A 83 10.18 20.87 -10.87
CA ALA A 83 11.62 20.63 -10.94
C ALA A 83 12.26 21.28 -12.18
N GLU A 84 13.53 21.67 -12.07
CA GLU A 84 14.29 22.20 -13.21
C GLU A 84 14.60 21.07 -14.20
N ILE A 85 14.42 21.35 -15.49
CA ILE A 85 14.94 20.54 -16.58
C ILE A 85 15.97 21.35 -17.37
N ALA A 86 17.03 20.69 -17.83
CA ALA A 86 17.96 21.26 -18.80
C ALA A 86 18.39 20.22 -19.83
N PHE A 87 18.57 20.63 -21.07
CA PHE A 87 19.12 19.79 -22.14
C PHE A 87 19.70 20.64 -23.27
N TRP A 88 20.58 20.08 -24.10
CA TRP A 88 21.32 20.84 -25.10
C TRP A 88 21.09 20.32 -26.51
N ALA A 89 20.94 21.23 -27.47
CA ALA A 89 20.75 20.85 -28.86
C ALA A 89 22.04 20.21 -29.43
N GLY A 90 21.93 18.95 -29.86
CA GLY A 90 23.05 18.18 -30.41
C GLY A 90 23.86 17.38 -29.39
N GLU A 91 23.51 17.45 -28.10
CA GLU A 91 24.12 16.64 -27.04
C GLU A 91 23.17 15.48 -26.64
N ASP A 92 23.66 14.49 -25.91
CA ASP A 92 22.94 13.28 -25.51
C ASP A 92 22.63 13.23 -24.00
N LEU A 93 22.39 14.39 -23.39
CA LEU A 93 22.15 14.53 -21.96
C LEU A 93 20.87 15.33 -21.68
N ILE A 94 20.10 14.87 -20.70
CA ILE A 94 19.01 15.63 -20.05
C ILE A 94 19.30 15.67 -18.56
N GLU A 95 19.26 16.85 -17.96
CA GLU A 95 19.28 17.06 -16.52
C GLU A 95 17.86 17.32 -16.03
N TYR A 96 17.44 16.67 -14.95
CA TYR A 96 16.14 16.88 -14.30
C TYR A 96 16.25 16.59 -12.80
N ASP A 97 15.76 17.52 -11.97
CA ASP A 97 15.74 17.36 -10.50
C ASP A 97 17.14 16.97 -9.95
N ASP A 98 18.15 17.75 -10.32
CA ASP A 98 19.57 17.56 -10.01
C ASP A 98 20.18 16.21 -10.46
N THR A 99 19.48 15.45 -11.30
CA THR A 99 19.91 14.16 -11.84
C THR A 99 20.22 14.24 -13.33
N SER A 100 21.34 13.65 -13.75
CA SER A 100 21.77 13.56 -15.15
C SER A 100 21.33 12.25 -15.80
N TYR A 101 20.66 12.33 -16.95
CA TYR A 101 20.16 11.20 -17.73
C TYR A 101 20.79 11.17 -19.12
N GLY A 102 21.65 10.17 -19.36
CA GLY A 102 22.23 9.92 -20.68
C GLY A 102 21.20 9.35 -21.66
N LEU A 103 21.32 9.75 -22.93
CA LEU A 103 20.49 9.30 -24.03
C LEU A 103 21.31 8.41 -24.98
N ASP A 104 20.67 7.41 -25.59
CA ASP A 104 21.33 6.58 -26.62
C ASP A 104 21.73 7.37 -27.87
N ARG A 105 21.13 8.56 -28.07
CA ARG A 105 21.35 9.42 -29.22
C ARG A 105 21.23 10.88 -28.82
N ALA A 106 22.08 11.69 -29.44
CA ALA A 106 22.02 13.14 -29.33
C ALA A 106 20.63 13.71 -29.71
N ILE A 107 20.22 14.74 -28.99
CA ILE A 107 18.99 15.51 -29.17
C ILE A 107 19.02 16.15 -30.57
N PRO A 108 18.17 15.69 -31.50
CA PRO A 108 18.32 16.07 -32.90
C PRO A 108 17.83 17.49 -33.18
N VAL A 109 18.58 18.18 -34.04
CA VAL A 109 18.14 19.41 -34.68
C VAL A 109 17.73 19.09 -36.12
N ILE A 110 16.47 19.29 -36.44
CA ILE A 110 15.90 18.98 -37.77
C ILE A 110 15.27 20.27 -38.30
N ASN A 111 15.76 20.75 -39.44
CA ASN A 111 15.30 22.01 -40.05
C ASN A 111 15.35 23.21 -39.09
N GLY A 112 16.42 23.31 -38.29
CA GLY A 112 16.60 24.37 -37.29
C GLY A 112 15.73 24.25 -36.04
N GLN A 113 14.93 23.19 -35.91
CA GLN A 113 14.11 22.91 -34.74
C GLN A 113 14.71 21.78 -33.92
N VAL A 114 14.82 21.98 -32.61
CA VAL A 114 15.26 20.95 -31.65
C VAL A 114 14.08 20.03 -31.34
N PHE A 115 14.35 18.73 -31.27
CA PHE A 115 13.33 17.72 -30.95
C PHE A 115 13.76 16.87 -29.76
N ILE A 116 12.79 16.51 -28.92
CA ILE A 116 13.02 15.70 -27.72
C ILE A 116 12.49 14.28 -27.96
N PRO A 117 13.25 13.24 -27.55
CA PRO A 117 12.75 11.87 -27.55
C PRO A 117 11.62 11.72 -26.51
N LEU A 118 10.40 11.49 -27.00
CA LEU A 118 9.17 11.64 -26.20
C LEU A 118 9.08 10.62 -25.05
N ARG A 119 9.54 9.38 -25.26
CA ARG A 119 9.50 8.33 -24.23
C ARG A 119 10.48 8.63 -23.10
N GLN A 120 11.72 8.97 -23.43
CA GLN A 120 12.76 9.31 -22.46
C GLN A 120 12.34 10.53 -21.64
N PHE A 121 11.86 11.58 -22.32
CA PHE A 121 11.28 12.74 -21.65
C PHE A 121 10.14 12.35 -20.73
N GLY A 122 9.20 11.52 -21.20
CA GLY A 122 8.07 11.06 -20.40
C GLY A 122 8.55 10.37 -19.12
N ASN A 123 9.45 9.40 -19.23
CA ASN A 123 9.97 8.68 -18.07
C ASN A 123 10.67 9.61 -17.07
N ILE A 124 11.54 10.50 -17.54
CA ILE A 124 12.26 11.48 -16.70
C ILE A 124 11.27 12.40 -15.97
N THR A 125 10.20 12.82 -16.65
CA THR A 125 9.22 13.77 -16.12
C THR A 125 7.97 13.12 -15.52
N LYS A 126 8.03 11.81 -15.22
CA LYS A 126 6.97 11.02 -14.58
C LYS A 126 5.67 10.91 -15.38
N TYR A 127 5.80 10.68 -16.69
CA TYR A 127 4.72 10.34 -17.61
C TYR A 127 4.95 8.97 -18.26
N SER A 128 3.88 8.17 -18.34
CA SER A 128 3.85 6.98 -19.19
C SER A 128 3.52 7.36 -20.61
N VAL A 129 4.25 6.80 -21.58
CA VAL A 129 4.06 7.03 -23.01
C VAL A 129 3.60 5.75 -23.71
N TYR A 130 2.37 5.79 -24.25
CA TYR A 130 1.77 4.72 -25.04
C TYR A 130 1.51 5.18 -26.47
N PHE A 131 1.87 4.35 -27.45
CA PHE A 131 1.61 4.62 -28.87
C PHE A 131 0.69 3.55 -29.45
N ASP A 132 -0.53 3.95 -29.81
CA ASP A 132 -1.49 3.16 -30.57
C ASP A 132 -1.20 3.36 -32.06
N GLN A 133 -0.41 2.45 -32.64
CA GLN A 133 -0.01 2.51 -34.04
C GLN A 133 -1.19 2.45 -35.02
N PRO A 134 -2.18 1.53 -34.87
CA PRO A 134 -3.36 1.51 -35.73
C PRO A 134 -4.13 2.84 -35.78
N LYS A 135 -4.20 3.55 -34.64
CA LYS A 135 -4.88 4.85 -34.55
C LYS A 135 -3.95 6.05 -34.76
N LEU A 136 -2.65 5.83 -34.98
CA LEU A 136 -1.61 6.86 -35.02
C LEU A 136 -1.75 7.86 -33.87
N THR A 137 -1.94 7.34 -32.66
CA THR A 137 -2.19 8.14 -31.46
C THR A 137 -1.12 7.84 -30.41
N VAL A 138 -0.41 8.87 -29.95
CA VAL A 138 0.47 8.81 -28.79
C VAL A 138 -0.22 9.48 -27.59
N SER A 139 -0.18 8.81 -26.45
CA SER A 139 -0.76 9.28 -25.19
C SER A 139 0.31 9.36 -24.11
N LEU A 140 0.37 10.52 -23.46
CA LEU A 140 1.13 10.76 -22.24
C LEU A 140 0.15 10.77 -21.07
N LYS A 141 0.45 10.03 -20.02
CA LYS A 141 -0.30 10.07 -18.76
C LYS A 141 0.65 10.29 -17.61
N SER A 142 0.44 11.32 -16.81
CA SER A 142 1.22 11.50 -15.58
C SER A 142 1.03 10.26 -14.71
N TYR A 143 2.08 9.83 -14.02
CA TYR A 143 1.97 8.72 -13.08
C TYR A 143 0.86 8.99 -12.08
N GLY A 144 0.04 7.97 -11.82
CA GLY A 144 -1.11 8.09 -10.93
C GLY A 144 -2.30 8.90 -11.46
N TYR A 145 -2.32 9.31 -12.73
CA TYR A 145 -3.44 10.09 -13.27
C TYR A 145 -4.79 9.40 -13.05
N GLY A 146 -5.65 10.01 -12.23
CA GLY A 146 -6.97 9.48 -11.87
C GLY A 146 -6.95 8.27 -10.93
N GLN A 147 -5.84 7.98 -10.25
CA GLN A 147 -5.69 6.81 -9.38
C GLN A 147 -5.86 7.10 -7.88
N GLU A 148 -5.86 8.38 -7.48
CA GLU A 148 -5.90 8.78 -6.07
C GLU A 148 -7.10 8.20 -5.30
N ALA A 149 -8.29 8.19 -5.89
CA ALA A 149 -9.48 7.62 -5.27
C ALA A 149 -9.34 6.12 -5.01
N ALA A 150 -8.75 5.37 -5.96
CA ALA A 150 -8.54 3.93 -5.82
C ALA A 150 -7.50 3.60 -4.74
N ILE A 151 -6.45 4.43 -4.61
CA ILE A 151 -5.47 4.30 -3.52
C ILE A 151 -6.09 4.59 -2.16
N LYS A 152 -6.89 5.66 -2.04
CA LYS A 152 -7.60 5.97 -0.79
C LYS A 152 -8.55 4.84 -0.39
N GLU A 153 -9.32 4.31 -1.35
CA GLU A 153 -10.21 3.17 -1.11
C GLU A 153 -9.45 1.92 -0.65
N LEU A 154 -8.31 1.61 -1.26
CA LEU A 154 -7.43 0.50 -0.84
C LEU A 154 -7.02 0.64 0.63
N VAL A 155 -6.51 1.82 1.00
CA VAL A 155 -6.02 2.07 2.37
C VAL A 155 -7.17 2.06 3.37
N THR A 156 -8.32 2.66 3.04
CA THR A 156 -9.52 2.60 3.90
C THR A 156 -9.94 1.16 4.15
N LYS A 157 -10.06 0.34 3.09
CA LYS A 157 -10.41 -1.09 3.22
C LYS A 157 -9.40 -1.87 4.04
N TYR A 158 -8.10 -1.55 3.92
CA TYR A 158 -7.06 -2.21 4.70
C TYR A 158 -7.27 -2.05 6.21
N TYR A 159 -7.73 -0.88 6.66
CA TYR A 159 -7.98 -0.62 8.09
C TYR A 159 -9.40 -0.93 8.58
N GLU A 160 -10.42 -0.82 7.72
CA GLU A 160 -11.82 -1.02 8.12
C GLU A 160 -12.30 -2.46 7.94
N THR A 161 -11.87 -3.11 6.86
CA THR A 161 -12.36 -4.43 6.43
C THR A 161 -11.19 -5.20 5.85
N PHE A 162 -10.17 -5.44 6.67
CA PHE A 162 -8.93 -6.06 6.22
C PHE A 162 -9.22 -7.37 5.47
N ASN A 163 -8.59 -7.50 4.31
CA ASN A 163 -8.66 -8.69 3.49
C ASN A 163 -7.27 -8.93 2.86
N PRO A 164 -6.68 -10.13 2.96
CA PRO A 164 -5.35 -10.40 2.40
C PRO A 164 -5.25 -10.15 0.89
N ASN A 165 -6.37 -10.08 0.16
CA ASN A 165 -6.41 -9.75 -1.26
C ASN A 165 -6.02 -8.30 -1.58
N LEU A 166 -6.01 -7.41 -0.58
CA LEU A 166 -5.50 -6.05 -0.68
C LEU A 166 -3.97 -6.00 -0.76
N LEU A 167 -3.29 -7.11 -0.45
CA LEU A 167 -1.84 -7.24 -0.44
C LEU A 167 -1.32 -7.85 -1.76
N THR A 168 -0.09 -7.50 -2.15
CA THR A 168 0.58 -8.12 -3.31
C THR A 168 0.84 -9.60 -3.09
N LEU A 169 1.05 -10.34 -4.18
CA LEU A 169 1.25 -11.80 -4.11
C LEU A 169 2.48 -12.20 -3.27
N ASP A 170 3.51 -11.37 -3.28
CA ASP A 170 4.78 -11.54 -2.57
C ASP A 170 4.76 -11.01 -1.12
N HIS A 171 3.62 -10.49 -0.65
CA HIS A 171 3.52 -9.97 0.71
C HIS A 171 3.56 -11.09 1.76
N PRO A 172 4.41 -11.01 2.81
CA PRO A 172 4.53 -12.05 3.83
C PRO A 172 3.19 -12.39 4.50
N VAL A 173 2.48 -11.38 5.02
CA VAL A 173 1.16 -11.58 5.65
C VAL A 173 0.21 -12.35 4.73
N ARG A 174 0.11 -11.99 3.44
CA ARG A 174 -0.73 -12.71 2.47
C ARG A 174 -0.32 -14.17 2.32
N SER A 175 0.98 -14.45 2.31
CA SER A 175 1.49 -15.82 2.15
C SER A 175 1.12 -16.74 3.32
N TYR A 176 0.94 -16.17 4.51
CA TYR A 176 0.51 -16.89 5.71
C TYR A 176 -1.01 -16.88 5.94
N SER A 177 -1.76 -15.99 5.26
CA SER A 177 -3.21 -15.91 5.40
C SER A 177 -3.94 -17.07 4.70
N ASN A 178 -5.01 -17.58 5.32
CA ASN A 178 -5.96 -18.48 4.67
C ASN A 178 -6.80 -17.71 3.64
N LEU A 179 -6.58 -17.93 2.34
CA LEU A 179 -7.28 -17.21 1.26
C LEU A 179 -8.70 -17.74 0.98
N ASP A 180 -9.06 -18.91 1.51
CA ASP A 180 -10.41 -19.47 1.40
C ASP A 180 -11.35 -18.94 2.50
N TYR A 181 -10.81 -18.21 3.48
CA TYR A 181 -11.58 -17.59 4.56
C TYR A 181 -12.37 -16.37 4.06
N ASP A 182 -13.62 -16.27 4.50
CA ASP A 182 -14.49 -15.13 4.19
C ASP A 182 -14.26 -13.99 5.20
N TYR A 183 -13.19 -13.22 4.99
CA TYR A 183 -12.85 -12.06 5.84
C TYR A 183 -13.97 -11.02 5.89
N ASP A 184 -14.72 -10.86 4.81
CA ASP A 184 -15.77 -9.84 4.72
C ASP A 184 -16.97 -10.24 5.60
N ALA A 185 -17.32 -11.54 5.64
CA ALA A 185 -18.42 -12.05 6.46
C ALA A 185 -18.07 -12.25 7.94
N ASN A 186 -16.79 -12.35 8.28
CA ASN A 186 -16.31 -12.64 9.65
C ASN A 186 -15.61 -11.43 10.31
N GLN A 187 -16.01 -10.21 9.95
CA GLN A 187 -15.53 -9.01 10.64
C GLN A 187 -15.97 -9.05 12.12
N GLU A 188 -15.01 -8.97 13.03
CA GLU A 188 -15.29 -8.93 14.46
C GLU A 188 -16.02 -7.65 14.85
N THR A 189 -17.04 -7.79 15.69
CA THR A 189 -17.74 -6.63 16.28
C THR A 189 -17.42 -6.56 17.75
N SER A 190 -16.63 -5.56 18.13
CA SER A 190 -16.36 -5.26 19.53
C SER A 190 -17.55 -4.54 20.19
N GLU A 191 -17.80 -4.83 21.47
CA GLU A 191 -18.74 -4.08 22.30
C GLU A 191 -18.16 -2.73 22.74
N VAL A 192 -16.84 -2.56 22.65
CA VAL A 192 -16.12 -1.35 23.01
C VAL A 192 -16.46 -0.25 22.00
N PRO A 193 -17.07 0.86 22.45
CA PRO A 193 -17.44 1.93 21.54
C PRO A 193 -16.22 2.61 20.91
N VAL A 194 -16.28 2.80 19.59
CA VAL A 194 -15.36 3.66 18.86
C VAL A 194 -15.91 5.08 18.89
N LEU A 195 -15.15 6.00 19.51
CA LEU A 195 -15.52 7.40 19.72
C LEU A 195 -15.08 8.27 18.54
N ASP A 196 -13.91 7.98 17.98
CA ASP A 196 -13.38 8.64 16.78
C ASP A 196 -12.59 7.63 15.95
N TYR A 197 -12.71 7.74 14.63
CA TYR A 197 -12.00 6.88 13.68
C TYR A 197 -11.70 7.65 12.41
N LYS A 198 -10.42 7.66 12.02
CA LYS A 198 -9.99 8.39 10.84
C LYS A 198 -8.76 7.75 10.20
N VAL A 199 -8.82 7.58 8.89
CA VAL A 199 -7.69 7.18 8.04
C VAL A 199 -7.43 8.28 7.03
N THR A 200 -6.24 8.86 7.07
CA THR A 200 -5.84 9.98 6.20
C THR A 200 -4.63 9.61 5.38
N VAL A 201 -4.77 9.63 4.04
CA VAL A 201 -3.61 9.56 3.16
C VAL A 201 -2.99 10.95 3.08
N ASP A 202 -1.94 11.18 3.87
CA ASP A 202 -1.29 12.48 4.02
C ASP A 202 -0.49 12.87 2.78
N ARG A 203 0.16 11.88 2.15
CA ARG A 203 1.02 12.09 0.99
C ARG A 203 1.03 10.87 0.07
N ILE A 204 1.09 11.13 -1.23
CA ILE A 204 1.22 10.13 -2.28
C ILE A 204 2.36 10.54 -3.22
N LYS A 205 3.33 9.65 -3.45
CA LYS A 205 4.40 9.81 -4.45
C LYS A 205 4.34 8.64 -5.42
N TYR A 206 3.92 8.88 -6.66
CA TYR A 206 4.00 7.85 -7.70
C TYR A 206 5.44 7.76 -8.23
N THR A 207 6.06 6.59 -8.05
CA THR A 207 7.43 6.30 -8.51
C THR A 207 7.43 5.75 -9.93
N SER A 208 6.34 5.08 -10.35
CA SER A 208 6.11 4.65 -11.73
C SER A 208 4.61 4.66 -12.06
N SER A 209 4.22 4.17 -13.25
CA SER A 209 2.79 3.95 -13.54
C SER A 209 2.12 2.86 -12.73
N GLY A 210 2.91 1.95 -12.15
CA GLY A 210 2.41 0.81 -11.39
C GLY A 210 2.92 0.77 -9.97
N GLU A 211 3.57 1.82 -9.49
CA GLU A 211 4.14 1.87 -8.13
C GLU A 211 3.91 3.25 -7.52
N ALA A 212 3.62 3.25 -6.22
CA ALA A 212 3.44 4.46 -5.45
C ALA A 212 3.90 4.24 -4.01
N THR A 213 4.35 5.30 -3.37
CA THR A 213 4.65 5.33 -1.94
C THR A 213 3.69 6.29 -1.24
N LEU A 214 3.17 5.88 -0.09
CA LEU A 214 2.24 6.66 0.73
C LEU A 214 2.81 6.94 2.11
N GLN A 215 2.29 8.00 2.71
CA GLN A 215 2.27 8.18 4.16
C GLN A 215 0.80 8.30 4.57
N VAL A 216 0.43 7.56 5.60
CA VAL A 216 -0.94 7.44 6.08
C VAL A 216 -0.95 7.64 7.60
N THR A 217 -1.84 8.51 8.07
CA THR A 217 -2.17 8.66 9.48
C THR A 217 -3.44 7.89 9.80
N TYR A 218 -3.37 7.01 10.79
CA TYR A 218 -4.48 6.26 11.35
C TYR A 218 -4.76 6.75 12.76
N VAL A 219 -6.01 7.10 13.05
CA VAL A 219 -6.48 7.52 14.37
C VAL A 219 -7.67 6.66 14.74
N LYS A 220 -7.62 6.04 15.93
CA LYS A 220 -8.74 5.34 16.54
C LYS A 220 -8.79 5.66 18.02
N HIS A 221 -9.87 6.28 18.45
CA HIS A 221 -10.17 6.53 19.85
C HIS A 221 -11.34 5.64 20.26
N THR A 222 -11.13 4.79 21.24
CA THR A 222 -12.14 3.96 21.89
C THR A 222 -12.35 4.41 23.33
N GLU A 223 -13.27 3.77 24.06
CA GLU A 223 -13.55 4.15 25.45
C GLU A 223 -12.37 3.97 26.41
N GLU A 224 -11.44 3.07 26.07
CA GLU A 224 -10.29 2.66 26.87
C GLU A 224 -8.95 3.11 26.30
N LEU A 225 -8.87 3.45 25.00
CA LEU A 225 -7.59 3.71 24.33
C LEU A 225 -7.71 4.79 23.26
N ASN A 226 -6.83 5.79 23.34
CA ASN A 226 -6.55 6.70 22.23
C ASN A 226 -5.31 6.23 21.50
N ARG A 227 -5.43 5.96 20.20
CA ARG A 227 -4.32 5.51 19.37
C ARG A 227 -4.17 6.37 18.12
N GLU A 228 -2.94 6.81 17.88
CA GLU A 228 -2.51 7.48 16.65
C GLU A 228 -1.28 6.77 16.08
N ASP A 229 -1.38 6.35 14.83
CA ASP A 229 -0.28 5.72 14.10
C ASP A 229 0.01 6.47 12.81
N ILE A 230 1.27 6.46 12.39
CA ILE A 230 1.65 6.89 11.05
C ILE A 230 2.46 5.79 10.39
N TYR A 231 2.01 5.38 9.21
CA TYR A 231 2.61 4.32 8.41
C TYR A 231 3.10 4.85 7.06
N GLY A 232 4.23 4.31 6.60
CA GLY A 232 4.68 4.38 5.22
C GLY A 232 4.26 3.13 4.46
N TYR A 233 3.74 3.30 3.24
CA TYR A 233 3.34 2.17 2.39
C TYR A 233 4.02 2.22 1.05
N ASN A 234 4.46 1.07 0.54
CA ASN A 234 4.77 0.88 -0.87
C ASN A 234 3.63 0.10 -1.52
N LEU A 235 3.13 0.61 -2.64
CA LEU A 235 2.06 0.02 -3.41
C LEU A 235 2.55 -0.48 -4.76
N ARG A 236 1.90 -1.54 -5.26
CA ARG A 236 2.06 -2.03 -6.62
C ARG A 236 0.71 -2.20 -7.31
N PHE A 237 0.65 -1.88 -8.59
CA PHE A 237 -0.54 -2.08 -9.43
C PHE A 237 -0.46 -3.45 -10.09
N GLU A 238 -1.30 -4.37 -9.64
CA GLU A 238 -1.33 -5.75 -10.12
C GLU A 238 -2.73 -6.11 -10.58
N HIS A 239 -2.83 -6.75 -11.76
CA HIS A 239 -4.09 -7.26 -12.30
C HIS A 239 -5.26 -6.24 -12.34
N GLY A 240 -4.94 -4.95 -12.52
CA GLY A 240 -5.94 -3.89 -12.63
C GLY A 240 -6.31 -3.20 -11.32
N GLN A 241 -5.65 -3.51 -10.21
CA GLN A 241 -5.90 -2.92 -8.90
C GLN A 241 -4.60 -2.54 -8.19
N TRP A 242 -4.64 -1.48 -7.38
CA TRP A 242 -3.55 -1.17 -6.45
C TRP A 242 -3.58 -2.15 -5.28
N LYS A 243 -2.39 -2.53 -4.81
CA LYS A 243 -2.20 -3.43 -3.68
C LYS A 243 -1.05 -2.94 -2.80
N ILE A 244 -1.12 -3.24 -1.50
CA ILE A 244 -0.04 -2.95 -0.54
C ILE A 244 1.05 -4.01 -0.70
N ALA A 245 2.25 -3.57 -1.03
CA ALA A 245 3.42 -4.43 -1.19
C ALA A 245 4.28 -4.47 0.08
N HIS A 246 4.29 -3.38 0.85
CA HIS A 246 5.03 -3.26 2.10
C HIS A 246 4.43 -2.13 2.94
N GLU A 247 4.46 -2.31 4.26
CA GLU A 247 4.14 -1.31 5.28
C GLU A 247 5.30 -1.14 6.26
N GLY A 248 5.50 0.09 6.72
CA GLY A 248 6.50 0.42 7.74
C GLY A 248 5.90 1.39 8.73
N TRP A 249 5.99 1.05 10.02
CA TRP A 249 5.47 1.87 11.10
C TRP A 249 6.48 2.98 11.41
N LEU A 250 6.04 4.23 11.43
CA LEU A 250 6.91 5.40 11.58
C LEU A 250 6.68 6.11 12.90
N TYR A 251 5.48 6.00 13.43
CA TYR A 251 5.05 6.63 14.65
C TYR A 251 3.91 5.81 15.22
N ASN A 252 3.97 5.62 16.54
CA ASN A 252 2.88 5.10 17.33
C ASN A 252 2.78 5.95 18.59
N ARG A 253 1.55 6.28 18.96
CA ARG A 253 1.23 6.81 20.26
C ARG A 253 -0.04 6.20 20.78
N MET A 254 0.03 5.65 21.99
CA MET A 254 -1.07 5.05 22.71
C MET A 254 -1.23 5.74 24.06
N GLU A 255 -2.42 6.28 24.31
CA GLU A 255 -2.72 6.96 25.57
C GLU A 255 -4.06 6.52 26.11
N LEU A 256 -4.15 6.37 27.42
CA LEU A 256 -5.44 6.19 28.06
C LEU A 256 -6.28 7.47 27.93
N PRO A 257 -7.61 7.34 27.71
CA PRO A 257 -8.53 8.47 27.78
C PRO A 257 -8.47 9.17 29.14
N VAL A 258 -8.60 10.51 29.13
CA VAL A 258 -8.48 11.34 30.34
C VAL A 258 -9.51 11.03 31.42
N ASP A 259 -10.60 10.35 31.09
CA ASP A 259 -11.68 9.95 31.99
C ASP A 259 -11.59 8.48 32.44
N ILE A 260 -10.51 7.77 32.11
CA ILE A 260 -10.35 6.33 32.40
C ILE A 260 -10.46 6.01 33.89
N ASP A 261 -9.87 6.84 34.76
CA ASP A 261 -9.93 6.67 36.21
C ASP A 261 -11.37 6.80 36.73
N GLN A 262 -12.12 7.75 36.17
CA GLN A 262 -13.52 7.97 36.53
C GLN A 262 -14.38 6.79 36.09
N LYS A 263 -14.15 6.24 34.89
CA LYS A 263 -14.85 5.06 34.38
C LYS A 263 -14.61 3.84 35.28
N ALA A 264 -13.35 3.58 35.63
CA ALA A 264 -13.00 2.49 36.54
C ALA A 264 -13.68 2.65 37.91
N ALA A 265 -13.69 3.86 38.47
CA ALA A 265 -14.36 4.13 39.74
C ALA A 265 -15.89 3.90 39.67
N VAL A 266 -16.54 4.31 38.58
CA VAL A 266 -17.98 4.10 38.36
C VAL A 266 -18.31 2.61 38.25
N ILE A 267 -17.51 1.83 37.51
CA ILE A 267 -17.66 0.36 37.42
C ILE A 267 -17.47 -0.26 38.81
N MET A 268 -16.46 0.19 39.55
CA MET A 268 -16.20 -0.32 40.90
C MET A 268 -17.35 -0.05 41.88
N GLU A 269 -17.99 1.11 41.79
CA GLU A 269 -19.11 1.49 42.65
C GLU A 269 -20.41 0.76 42.28
N ASN A 270 -20.72 0.67 40.98
CA ASN A 270 -22.03 0.21 40.51
C ASN A 270 -22.08 -1.28 40.18
N ASP A 271 -20.98 -1.86 39.71
CA ASP A 271 -20.90 -3.23 39.16
C ASP A 271 -19.84 -4.06 39.91
N PHE A 272 -19.76 -3.86 41.23
CA PHE A 272 -18.73 -4.45 42.09
C PHE A 272 -18.66 -5.98 41.99
N SER A 273 -19.79 -6.68 41.90
CA SER A 273 -19.79 -8.15 41.83
C SER A 273 -19.27 -8.64 40.48
N GLU A 274 -19.68 -7.98 39.42
CA GLU A 274 -19.37 -8.30 38.04
C GLU A 274 -17.89 -8.05 37.74
N GLN A 275 -17.36 -6.89 38.15
CA GLN A 275 -15.94 -6.58 37.96
C GLN A 275 -15.02 -7.49 38.81
N ASN A 276 -15.43 -7.88 40.03
CA ASN A 276 -14.68 -8.87 40.81
C ASN A 276 -14.66 -10.25 40.12
N ALA A 277 -15.72 -10.63 39.41
CA ALA A 277 -15.71 -11.86 38.62
C ALA A 277 -14.69 -11.78 37.48
N VAL A 278 -14.63 -10.64 36.76
CA VAL A 278 -13.61 -10.38 35.73
C VAL A 278 -12.20 -10.54 36.30
N LEU A 279 -11.89 -9.84 37.40
CA LEU A 279 -10.56 -9.86 38.01
C LEU A 279 -10.21 -11.24 38.59
N SER A 280 -11.18 -11.94 39.20
CA SER A 280 -10.98 -13.29 39.73
C SER A 280 -10.68 -14.31 38.64
N ASP A 281 -11.39 -14.22 37.51
CA ASP A 281 -11.17 -15.11 36.38
C ASP A 281 -9.85 -14.80 35.66
N LEU A 282 -9.48 -13.52 35.51
CA LEU A 282 -8.18 -13.12 34.96
C LEU A 282 -7.02 -13.61 35.84
N ASN A 283 -7.13 -13.44 37.16
CA ASN A 283 -6.13 -13.96 38.10
C ASN A 283 -6.03 -15.49 38.04
N THR A 284 -7.15 -16.18 37.80
CA THR A 284 -7.15 -17.63 37.58
C THR A 284 -6.39 -18.01 36.31
N TYR A 285 -6.57 -17.26 35.22
CA TYR A 285 -5.84 -17.47 33.97
C TYR A 285 -4.32 -17.37 34.19
N TYR A 286 -3.83 -16.25 34.74
CA TYR A 286 -2.39 -16.06 34.95
C TYR A 286 -1.82 -17.05 35.96
N ALA A 287 -2.57 -17.39 37.03
CA ALA A 287 -2.13 -18.40 37.99
C ALA A 287 -1.99 -19.79 37.34
N ALA A 288 -2.92 -20.17 36.46
CA ALA A 288 -2.86 -21.41 35.70
C ALA A 288 -1.71 -21.42 34.70
N TYR A 289 -1.54 -20.32 33.96
CA TYR A 289 -0.48 -20.15 32.98
C TYR A 289 0.90 -20.27 33.64
N ASN A 290 1.13 -19.54 34.74
CA ASN A 290 2.38 -19.56 35.49
C ASN A 290 2.67 -20.92 36.16
N ALA A 291 1.63 -21.71 36.42
CA ALA A 291 1.77 -23.06 36.95
C ALA A 291 1.89 -24.12 35.83
N GLU A 292 1.89 -23.71 34.56
CA GLU A 292 1.87 -24.56 33.37
C GLU A 292 0.70 -25.57 33.40
N ASP A 293 -0.42 -25.18 34.04
CA ASP A 293 -1.65 -25.98 34.07
C ASP A 293 -2.35 -25.86 32.71
N PHE A 294 -2.00 -26.76 31.81
CA PHE A 294 -2.52 -26.81 30.44
C PHE A 294 -4.06 -26.78 30.38
N GLU A 295 -4.74 -27.65 31.12
CA GLU A 295 -6.20 -27.77 31.04
C GLU A 295 -6.88 -26.50 31.54
N ARG A 296 -6.38 -25.94 32.66
CA ARG A 296 -6.94 -24.72 33.24
C ARG A 296 -6.64 -23.48 32.41
N THR A 297 -5.45 -23.39 31.83
CA THR A 297 -5.07 -22.28 30.94
C THR A 297 -5.94 -22.29 29.69
N LEU A 298 -6.10 -23.45 29.04
CA LEU A 298 -6.98 -23.60 27.88
C LEU A 298 -8.44 -23.28 28.23
N GLU A 299 -8.91 -23.71 29.40
CA GLU A 299 -10.26 -23.44 29.90
C GLU A 299 -10.55 -21.92 30.06
N TYR A 300 -9.52 -21.13 30.37
CA TYR A 300 -9.57 -19.69 30.57
C TYR A 300 -9.07 -18.88 29.37
N THR A 301 -8.82 -19.52 28.23
CA THR A 301 -8.46 -18.85 26.98
C THR A 301 -9.71 -18.61 26.14
N ALA A 302 -9.83 -17.40 25.57
CA ALA A 302 -11.02 -17.00 24.81
C ALA A 302 -11.25 -17.87 23.57
N PRO A 303 -12.47 -18.37 23.34
CA PRO A 303 -12.77 -19.13 22.13
C PRO A 303 -12.57 -18.33 20.84
N SER A 304 -12.80 -17.02 20.86
CA SER A 304 -12.50 -16.12 19.72
C SER A 304 -11.01 -16.12 19.40
N PHE A 305 -10.14 -15.92 20.39
CA PHE A 305 -8.68 -16.02 20.23
C PHE A 305 -8.26 -17.32 19.55
N ILE A 306 -8.76 -18.45 20.05
CA ILE A 306 -8.43 -19.78 19.51
C ILE A 306 -8.91 -19.91 18.06
N LYS A 307 -10.12 -19.45 17.77
CA LYS A 307 -10.68 -19.46 16.43
C LYS A 307 -9.83 -18.62 15.48
N ASP A 308 -9.45 -17.41 15.87
CA ASP A 308 -8.65 -16.51 15.04
C ASP A 308 -7.25 -17.08 14.81
N TRP A 309 -6.62 -17.66 15.84
CA TRP A 309 -5.36 -18.38 15.67
C TRP A 309 -5.46 -19.46 14.58
N TYR A 310 -6.55 -20.22 14.52
CA TYR A 310 -6.78 -21.20 13.44
C TYR A 310 -7.01 -20.56 12.08
N ASP A 311 -7.76 -19.46 12.02
CA ASP A 311 -8.06 -18.77 10.77
C ASP A 311 -6.78 -18.16 10.13
N PHE A 312 -5.80 -17.80 10.96
CA PHE A 312 -4.51 -17.23 10.54
C PHE A 312 -3.34 -18.23 10.48
N SER A 313 -3.42 -19.38 11.15
CA SER A 313 -2.33 -20.38 11.16
C SER A 313 -2.38 -21.32 9.96
N LEU A 314 -1.23 -21.49 9.28
CA LEU A 314 -1.04 -22.53 8.26
C LEU A 314 -0.66 -23.89 8.85
N THR A 315 -0.44 -23.98 10.16
CA THR A 315 -0.04 -25.22 10.81
C THR A 315 -1.21 -26.19 10.89
N LYS A 316 -0.94 -27.48 10.77
CA LYS A 316 -1.92 -28.52 11.15
C LYS A 316 -2.02 -28.70 12.66
N GLU A 317 -1.10 -28.08 13.39
CA GLU A 317 -1.07 -28.07 14.84
C GLU A 317 -2.30 -27.32 15.38
N THR A 318 -2.85 -27.84 16.46
CA THR A 318 -3.92 -27.19 17.23
C THR A 318 -3.36 -26.19 18.22
N TRP A 319 -4.12 -25.15 18.58
CA TRP A 319 -3.73 -24.25 19.68
C TRP A 319 -3.36 -25.03 20.96
N ALA A 320 -4.08 -26.12 21.24
CA ALA A 320 -3.82 -27.01 22.37
C ALA A 320 -2.46 -27.73 22.30
N GLU A 321 -2.02 -28.15 21.11
CA GLU A 321 -0.69 -28.73 20.90
C GLU A 321 0.38 -27.64 21.03
N ASN A 322 0.13 -26.47 20.44
CA ASN A 322 1.06 -25.34 20.48
C ASN A 322 1.32 -24.87 21.92
N LEU A 323 0.27 -24.75 22.74
CA LEU A 323 0.39 -24.39 24.15
C LEU A 323 1.20 -25.41 24.96
N LYS A 324 1.02 -26.71 24.69
CA LYS A 324 1.82 -27.77 25.34
C LYS A 324 3.29 -27.70 24.94
N GLU A 325 3.54 -27.44 23.66
CA GLU A 325 4.89 -27.25 23.16
C GLU A 325 5.53 -26.03 23.83
N PHE A 326 4.80 -24.92 23.93
CA PHE A 326 5.24 -23.68 24.55
C PHE A 326 5.65 -23.87 26.01
N PHE A 327 4.81 -24.54 26.82
CA PHE A 327 5.14 -24.90 28.20
C PHE A 327 6.32 -25.88 28.33
N SER A 328 6.70 -26.58 27.26
CA SER A 328 7.84 -27.50 27.29
C SER A 328 9.18 -26.81 27.04
N TYR A 329 9.19 -25.57 26.50
CA TYR A 329 10.40 -24.89 26.04
C TYR A 329 10.61 -23.47 26.59
N SER A 330 9.60 -22.87 27.20
CA SER A 330 9.69 -21.53 27.83
C SER A 330 9.44 -21.61 29.34
N ASP A 331 9.97 -20.67 30.09
CA ASP A 331 9.64 -20.46 31.51
C ASP A 331 8.89 -19.12 31.68
N ASN A 332 7.98 -18.84 30.75
CA ASN A 332 7.20 -17.60 30.74
C ASN A 332 6.33 -17.50 31.99
N ARG A 333 6.45 -16.37 32.69
CA ARG A 333 5.62 -15.99 33.83
C ARG A 333 5.14 -14.56 33.69
N PHE A 334 3.94 -14.32 34.21
CA PHE A 334 3.32 -13.01 34.25
C PHE A 334 2.87 -12.66 35.67
N LYS A 335 3.17 -11.45 36.12
CA LYS A 335 2.67 -10.91 37.37
C LYS A 335 1.88 -9.64 37.11
N LEU A 336 0.57 -9.72 37.31
CA LEU A 336 -0.34 -8.59 37.23
C LEU A 336 -0.43 -7.88 38.58
N THR A 337 -0.37 -6.56 38.56
CA THR A 337 -0.53 -5.68 39.72
C THR A 337 -1.31 -4.41 39.34
N ASP A 338 -1.85 -3.72 40.35
CA ASP A 338 -2.61 -2.48 40.19
C ASP A 338 -3.77 -2.59 39.19
N GLU A 339 -4.40 -3.77 39.14
CA GLU A 339 -5.45 -4.09 38.18
C GLU A 339 -6.79 -3.42 38.49
N ARG A 340 -7.46 -2.93 37.45
CA ARG A 340 -8.81 -2.35 37.52
C ARG A 340 -9.56 -2.55 36.22
N VAL A 341 -10.86 -2.79 36.32
CA VAL A 341 -11.74 -2.88 35.13
C VAL A 341 -12.03 -1.48 34.63
N VAL A 342 -11.62 -1.19 33.38
CA VAL A 342 -11.81 0.12 32.72
C VAL A 342 -12.93 0.11 31.68
N PHE A 343 -13.36 -1.08 31.24
CA PHE A 343 -14.54 -1.29 30.41
C PHE A 343 -15.24 -2.59 30.83
N LEU A 344 -16.57 -2.55 30.95
CA LEU A 344 -17.39 -3.70 31.32
C LEU A 344 -18.64 -3.78 30.44
N GLY A 345 -18.59 -4.63 29.43
CA GLY A 345 -19.70 -5.00 28.56
C GLY A 345 -20.36 -6.30 28.99
N LYS A 346 -21.21 -6.86 28.11
CA LYS A 346 -21.89 -8.15 28.33
C LYS A 346 -21.04 -9.33 27.88
N LYS A 347 -20.22 -9.11 26.87
CA LYS A 347 -19.33 -10.11 26.25
C LYS A 347 -17.87 -9.70 26.31
N GLN A 348 -17.56 -8.42 26.52
CA GLN A 348 -16.18 -7.96 26.62
C GLN A 348 -15.94 -7.19 27.92
N ALA A 349 -14.76 -7.37 28.50
CA ALA A 349 -14.26 -6.56 29.59
C ALA A 349 -12.79 -6.21 29.32
N ILE A 350 -12.35 -5.06 29.82
CA ILE A 350 -10.97 -4.62 29.67
C ILE A 350 -10.43 -4.28 31.05
N VAL A 351 -9.30 -4.87 31.37
CA VAL A 351 -8.57 -4.64 32.61
C VAL A 351 -7.33 -3.83 32.26
N GLN A 352 -7.17 -2.69 32.91
CA GLN A 352 -5.90 -1.97 32.93
C GLN A 352 -5.10 -2.46 34.13
N GLY A 353 -3.80 -2.68 33.97
CA GLY A 353 -2.89 -2.98 35.08
C GLY A 353 -1.44 -2.92 34.66
N THR A 354 -0.54 -3.18 35.62
CA THR A 354 0.90 -3.32 35.36
C THR A 354 1.25 -4.79 35.27
N LEU A 355 1.75 -5.22 34.11
CA LEU A 355 2.25 -6.58 33.88
C LEU A 355 3.77 -6.58 34.00
N SER A 356 4.30 -7.55 34.76
CA SER A 356 5.69 -7.94 34.64
C SER A 356 5.79 -9.28 33.94
N TRP A 357 6.53 -9.32 32.84
CA TRP A 357 6.89 -10.54 32.13
C TRP A 357 8.29 -11.00 32.55
N SER A 358 8.48 -12.31 32.62
CA SER A 358 9.79 -12.92 32.86
C SER A 358 9.87 -14.27 32.17
N ASP A 359 11.06 -14.63 31.70
CA ASP A 359 11.37 -15.95 31.17
C ASP A 359 12.81 -16.32 31.56
N ALA A 360 12.94 -17.31 32.45
CA ALA A 360 14.24 -17.77 32.90
C ALA A 360 15.08 -18.43 31.79
N THR A 361 14.44 -18.91 30.71
CA THR A 361 15.14 -19.48 29.55
C THR A 361 15.79 -18.40 28.67
N GLU A 362 15.32 -17.15 28.78
CA GLU A 362 15.87 -15.97 28.10
C GLU A 362 16.69 -15.05 29.05
N ASP A 363 16.98 -15.52 30.28
CA ASP A 363 17.67 -14.75 31.32
C ASP A 363 16.94 -13.44 31.73
N VAL A 364 15.60 -13.41 31.64
CA VAL A 364 14.76 -12.26 32.05
C VAL A 364 14.10 -12.56 33.40
N ALA A 365 14.44 -11.81 34.44
CA ALA A 365 13.87 -12.00 35.78
C ALA A 365 12.56 -11.23 35.99
N GLU A 366 11.76 -11.65 36.98
CA GLU A 366 10.57 -10.89 37.40
C GLU A 366 10.96 -9.45 37.77
N GLY A 367 10.33 -8.48 37.12
CA GLY A 367 10.61 -7.05 37.28
C GLY A 367 11.62 -6.46 36.29
N ASP A 368 12.27 -7.27 35.45
CA ASP A 368 13.17 -6.78 34.40
C ASP A 368 12.40 -6.22 33.20
N ASP A 369 11.28 -6.86 32.85
CA ASP A 369 10.32 -6.36 31.86
C ASP A 369 8.99 -6.07 32.56
N VAL A 370 8.62 -4.79 32.59
CA VAL A 370 7.42 -4.27 33.27
C VAL A 370 6.80 -3.24 32.36
N TYR A 371 5.51 -3.41 32.08
CA TYR A 371 4.78 -2.50 31.22
C TYR A 371 3.34 -2.28 31.68
N GLU A 372 2.81 -1.11 31.38
CA GLU A 372 1.38 -0.85 31.53
C GLU A 372 0.61 -1.55 30.41
N ALA A 373 -0.48 -2.25 30.76
CA ALA A 373 -1.22 -3.08 29.82
C ALA A 373 -2.73 -2.82 29.86
N LEU A 374 -3.35 -2.95 28.68
CA LEU A 374 -4.79 -3.17 28.53
C LEU A 374 -5.03 -4.64 28.16
N ILE A 375 -5.69 -5.38 29.04
CA ILE A 375 -5.95 -6.81 28.92
C ILE A 375 -7.41 -7.01 28.54
N TYR A 376 -7.64 -7.63 27.39
CA TYR A 376 -8.96 -7.85 26.81
C TYR A 376 -9.48 -9.23 27.18
N LEU A 377 -10.70 -9.27 27.72
CA LEU A 377 -11.39 -10.51 28.08
C LEU A 377 -12.68 -10.68 27.29
N GLU A 378 -13.01 -11.93 27.00
CA GLU A 378 -14.31 -12.35 26.45
C GLU A 378 -15.10 -13.12 27.51
N HIS A 379 -16.39 -12.83 27.67
CA HIS A 379 -17.29 -13.65 28.48
C HIS A 379 -17.83 -14.83 27.64
N ALA A 380 -17.25 -16.00 27.83
CA ALA A 380 -17.60 -17.22 27.13
C ALA A 380 -17.77 -18.38 28.10
N ASN A 381 -18.68 -19.31 27.79
CA ASN A 381 -18.91 -20.52 28.60
C ASN A 381 -19.22 -20.24 30.09
N GLY A 382 -19.80 -19.07 30.40
CA GLY A 382 -20.21 -18.68 31.76
C GLY A 382 -19.07 -18.16 32.64
N ARG A 383 -17.96 -17.70 32.06
CA ARG A 383 -16.83 -17.07 32.76
C ARG A 383 -16.15 -16.03 31.88
N TRP A 384 -15.29 -15.21 32.48
CA TRP A 384 -14.39 -14.36 31.72
C TRP A 384 -13.15 -15.15 31.31
N THR A 385 -12.75 -15.00 30.05
CA THR A 385 -11.63 -15.70 29.45
C THR A 385 -10.66 -14.70 28.84
N TYR A 386 -9.36 -14.93 29.00
CA TYR A 386 -8.30 -14.11 28.46
C TYR A 386 -8.29 -14.17 26.94
N ASN A 387 -8.24 -13.03 26.26
CA ASN A 387 -8.14 -12.95 24.81
C ASN A 387 -6.72 -12.53 24.39
N TYR A 388 -6.35 -11.27 24.64
CA TYR A 388 -5.03 -10.72 24.38
C TYR A 388 -4.76 -9.51 25.29
N ASP A 389 -3.52 -9.06 25.34
CA ASP A 389 -3.13 -7.78 25.94
C ASP A 389 -2.42 -6.85 24.95
N ILE A 390 -2.48 -5.56 25.23
CA ILE A 390 -1.72 -4.52 24.53
C ILE A 390 -0.83 -3.83 25.57
N SER A 391 0.47 -3.77 25.31
CA SER A 391 1.41 -2.93 26.06
C SER A 391 1.27 -1.48 25.63
N LEU A 392 1.11 -0.57 26.59
CA LEU A 392 1.03 0.88 26.36
C LEU A 392 2.41 1.54 26.26
N ASP A 393 3.48 0.82 26.58
CA ASP A 393 4.86 1.31 26.54
C ASP A 393 5.52 1.13 25.16
N GLN A 394 4.72 1.10 24.10
CA GLN A 394 5.18 0.90 22.71
C GLN A 394 5.26 2.20 21.89
N ASP A 395 5.17 3.35 22.55
CA ASP A 395 5.29 4.66 21.89
C ASP A 395 6.66 4.86 21.21
N PHE A 396 6.65 5.33 19.96
CA PHE A 396 7.88 5.71 19.26
C PHE A 396 7.64 6.76 18.18
N ASP A 397 8.70 7.47 17.77
CA ASP A 397 8.67 8.44 16.68
C ASP A 397 9.94 8.36 15.82
N HIS A 398 9.84 7.62 14.71
CA HIS A 398 10.88 7.48 13.70
C HIS A 398 10.63 8.36 12.46
N ARG A 399 9.68 9.31 12.50
CA ARG A 399 9.32 10.16 11.35
C ARG A 399 10.49 11.03 10.88
N GLY A 400 11.42 11.36 11.78
CA GLY A 400 12.65 12.10 11.45
C GLY A 400 13.80 11.22 10.94
N GLU A 401 13.70 9.90 11.10
CA GLU A 401 14.78 8.93 10.82
C GLU A 401 14.57 8.21 9.49
N ILE A 402 13.31 7.95 9.14
CA ILE A 402 12.92 7.20 7.94
C ILE A 402 12.49 8.16 6.84
N ASP A 403 13.32 8.30 5.81
CA ASP A 403 12.93 9.06 4.62
C ASP A 403 12.22 8.16 3.60
N ILE A 404 10.89 8.13 3.72
CA ILE A 404 10.00 7.34 2.87
C ILE A 404 9.95 7.88 1.44
N PHE A 405 10.32 9.14 1.22
CA PHE A 405 10.06 9.85 -0.03
C PHE A 405 11.31 10.34 -0.76
N LYS A 406 12.50 9.76 -0.54
CA LYS A 406 13.69 10.03 -1.38
C LYS A 406 13.40 9.79 -2.86
#